data_AF-A0A5C6ERN8-F1
#
_entry.id   AF-A0A5C6ERN8-F1
#
_cell.length_a   1.000
_cell.length_b   1.000
_cell.length_c   1.000
_cell.angle_alpha   90.00
_cell.angle_beta   90.00
_cell.angle_gamma   90.00
#
_symmetry.space_group_name_H-M   'P 1'
#
loop_
_entity.id
_entity.type
_entity.pdbx_description
1 polymer ?
#
loop_
_entity_poly.entity_id
_entity_poly.type
_entity_poly.pdbx_seq_one_letter_code
_entity_poly.pdbx_strand_id
1 'polypeptide(L)' 'MTDSFWTGGPDAYADGLREHYKPRLDELRKHRNDADDTERLELDAEIERLEAEHKSKLDSIDDCLF' A
#
# COMPACT_ATOMS: atom_id res chain seq x y z
N MET A 1 12.12 1.29 -28.78
CA MET A 1 11.21 2.25 -28.12
C MET A 1 10.50 1.49 -27.03
N THR A 2 11.21 1.21 -25.94
CA THR A 2 10.65 0.57 -24.75
C THR A 2 10.95 1.48 -23.57
N ASP A 3 10.09 1.38 -22.57
CA ASP A 3 10.26 1.96 -21.24
C ASP A 3 9.86 3.43 -21.10
N SER A 4 8.56 3.68 -21.25
CA SER A 4 7.91 4.84 -20.64
C SER A 4 6.69 4.36 -19.87
N PHE A 5 6.93 3.73 -18.71
CA PHE A 5 5.87 3.49 -17.72
C PHE A 5 6.08 4.31 -16.44
N TRP A 6 7.23 4.98 -16.30
CA TRP A 6 7.62 5.66 -15.06
C TRP A 6 8.38 6.99 -15.31
N THR A 7 7.79 7.90 -16.08
CA THR A 7 8.34 9.26 -16.36
C THR A 7 8.15 10.24 -15.17
N GLY A 8 8.30 9.80 -13.93
CA GLY A 8 8.04 10.65 -12.75
C GLY A 8 8.99 10.46 -11.56
N GLY A 9 10.00 9.59 -11.68
CA GLY A 9 10.95 9.34 -10.59
C GLY A 9 10.32 8.64 -9.37
N PRO A 10 11.10 8.45 -8.29
CA PRO A 10 10.65 7.87 -7.02
C PRO A 10 9.35 8.44 -6.47
N ASP A 11 9.19 9.76 -6.55
CA ASP A 11 8.03 10.46 -5.99
C ASP A 11 6.73 10.07 -6.71
N ALA A 12 6.74 9.98 -8.04
CA ALA A 12 5.57 9.52 -8.79
C ALA A 12 5.24 8.04 -8.51
N TYR A 13 6.25 7.23 -8.18
CA TYR A 13 6.06 5.84 -7.76
C TYR A 13 5.47 5.73 -6.37
N ALA A 14 5.96 6.52 -5.43
CA ALA A 14 5.37 6.63 -4.11
C ALA A 14 3.92 7.14 -4.17
N ASP A 15 3.63 8.14 -5.00
CA ASP A 15 2.28 8.66 -5.20
C ASP A 15 1.35 7.63 -5.86
N GLY A 16 1.80 6.94 -6.90
CA GLY A 16 1.01 5.88 -7.55
C GLY A 16 0.73 4.70 -6.63
N LEU A 17 1.70 4.30 -5.80
CA LEU A 17 1.50 3.32 -4.74
C LEU A 17 0.48 3.82 -3.71
N ARG A 18 0.61 5.08 -3.28
CA ARG A 18 -0.30 5.67 -2.31
C ARG A 18 -1.73 5.71 -2.84
N GLU A 19 -1.94 6.09 -4.10
CA GLU A 19 -3.26 6.09 -4.74
C GLU A 19 -3.86 4.68 -4.86
N HIS A 20 -3.03 3.65 -5.02
CA HIS A 20 -3.51 2.26 -5.11
C HIS A 20 -3.80 1.64 -3.74
N TYR A 21 -2.95 1.87 -2.74
CA TYR A 21 -3.07 1.24 -1.41
C TYR A 21 -4.04 1.98 -0.49
N LYS A 22 -4.13 3.31 -0.59
CA LYS A 22 -4.99 4.13 0.27
C LYS A 22 -6.47 3.74 0.21
N PRO A 23 -7.13 3.62 -0.96
CA PRO A 23 -8.54 3.24 -0.99
C PRO A 23 -8.78 1.85 -0.41
N ARG A 24 -7.90 0.89 -0.70
CA ARG A 24 -8.02 -0.48 -0.19
C ARG A 24 -7.83 -0.57 1.32
N LEU A 25 -6.89 0.18 1.88
CA LEU A 25 -6.71 0.30 3.33
C LEU A 25 -7.90 1.00 3.99
N ASP A 26 -8.48 2.01 3.35
CA ASP A 26 -9.65 2.73 3.88
C ASP A 26 -10.90 1.84 3.89
N GLU A 27 -11.11 1.04 2.84
CA GLU A 27 -12.15 0.02 2.78
C GLU A 27 -11.97 -1.02 3.89
N LEU A 28 -10.77 -1.59 4.05
CA LEU A 28 -10.50 -2.58 5.10
C LEU A 28 -10.71 -1.98 6.51
N ARG A 29 -10.29 -0.74 6.73
CA ARG A 29 -10.52 -0.03 8.01
C ARG A 29 -12.00 0.24 8.27
N LYS A 30 -12.77 0.54 7.22
CA LYS A 30 -14.22 0.70 7.32
C LYS A 30 -14.89 -0.63 7.65
N HIS A 31 -14.54 -1.70 6.93
CA HIS A 31 -15.01 -3.05 7.23
C HIS A 31 -14.66 -3.46 8.67
N ARG A 32 -13.46 -3.14 9.16
CA ARG A 32 -13.05 -3.43 10.55
C ARG A 32 -13.90 -2.69 11.59
N ASN A 33 -14.39 -1.49 11.29
CA ASN A 33 -15.26 -0.77 12.22
C ASN A 33 -16.67 -1.36 12.31
N ASP A 34 -17.15 -1.98 11.22
CA ASP A 34 -18.47 -2.59 11.13
C ASP A 34 -18.46 -4.10 11.46
N ALA A 35 -17.28 -4.71 11.61
CA ALA A 35 -17.09 -6.15 11.82
C ALA A 35 -17.11 -6.59 13.30
N ASP A 36 -17.44 -7.87 13.52
CA ASP A 36 -17.38 -8.52 14.83
C ASP A 36 -15.94 -8.81 15.28
N ASP A 37 -15.69 -9.04 16.57
CA ASP A 37 -14.33 -9.16 17.14
C ASP A 37 -13.43 -10.20 16.44
N THR A 38 -14.00 -11.29 15.92
CA THR A 38 -13.25 -12.30 15.16
C THR A 38 -12.81 -11.77 13.80
N GLU A 39 -13.72 -11.17 13.03
CA GLU A 39 -13.41 -10.58 11.73
C GLU A 39 -12.49 -9.37 11.87
N ARG A 40 -12.59 -8.61 12.98
CA ARG A 40 -11.67 -7.49 13.26
C ARG A 40 -10.22 -7.94 13.35
N LEU A 41 -9.95 -9.10 13.96
CA LEU A 41 -8.60 -9.65 14.04
C LEU A 41 -8.06 -10.06 12.68
N GLU A 42 -8.89 -10.65 11.82
CA GLU A 42 -8.50 -11.03 10.46
C GLU A 42 -8.25 -9.78 9.60
N LEU A 43 -9.13 -8.79 9.69
CA LEU A 43 -8.98 -7.51 9.00
C LEU A 43 -7.77 -6.72 9.49
N ASP A 44 -7.46 -6.74 10.80
CA ASP A 44 -6.26 -6.11 11.34
C ASP A 44 -4.99 -6.78 10.80
N ALA A 45 -4.95 -8.12 10.73
CA ALA A 45 -3.84 -8.84 10.15
C ALA A 45 -3.68 -8.55 8.64
N GLU A 46 -4.79 -8.38 7.91
CA GLU A 46 -4.76 -8.03 6.50
C GLU A 46 -4.32 -6.58 6.25
N ILE A 47 -4.78 -5.64 7.08
CA ILE A 47 -4.33 -4.24 7.08
C ILE A 47 -2.82 -4.19 7.34
N GLU A 48 -2.33 -4.88 8.37
CA GLU A 48 -0.92 -4.88 8.74
C GLU A 48 -0.04 -5.49 7.64
N ARG A 49 -0.52 -6.56 6.99
CA ARG A 49 0.16 -7.14 5.82
C ARG A 49 0.22 -6.16 4.64
N LEU A 50 -0.88 -5.48 4.32
CA LEU A 50 -0.91 -4.49 3.24
C LEU A 50 0.00 -3.29 3.54
N GLU A 51 0.02 -2.81 4.79
CA GLU A 51 0.89 -1.72 5.22
C GLU A 51 2.37 -2.12 5.15
N ALA A 52 2.71 -3.35 5.55
CA ALA A 52 4.05 -3.89 5.42
C ALA A 52 4.48 -4.04 3.95
N GLU A 53 3.58 -4.50 3.07
CA GLU A 53 3.85 -4.59 1.63
C GLU A 53 4.05 -3.20 1.01
N HIS A 54 3.19 -2.24 1.35
CA HIS A 54 3.31 -0.85 0.90
C HIS A 54 4.64 -0.25 1.34
N LYS A 55 5.02 -0.43 2.61
CA LYS A 55 6.30 0.04 3.15
C LYS A 55 7.49 -0.64 2.47
N SER A 56 7.46 -1.95 2.28
CA SER A 56 8.52 -2.69 1.60
C SER A 56 8.71 -2.24 0.15
N LYS A 57 7.61 -1.97 -0.56
CA LYS A 57 7.67 -1.41 -1.92
C LYS A 57 8.21 0.02 -1.94
N LEU A 58 7.95 0.83 -0.90
CA LEU A 58 8.54 2.15 -0.77
C LEU A 58 10.04 2.08 -0.45
N ASP A 59 10.45 1.26 0.52
CA ASP A 59 11.86 1.06 0.88
C ASP A 59 12.68 0.51 -0.30
N SER A 60 12.09 -0.37 -1.12
CA SER A 60 12.74 -0.90 -2.32
C SER A 60 13.08 0.17 -3.37
N ILE A 61 12.34 1.29 -3.38
CA ILE A 61 12.65 2.44 -4.25
C ILE A 61 13.84 3.20 -3.67
N ASP A 62 13.85 3.40 -2.36
CA ASP A 62 14.92 4.12 -1.64
C ASP A 62 16.25 3.37 -1.81
N ASP A 63 16.26 2.04 -1.66
CA ASP A 63 17.41 1.17 -1.90
C ASP A 63 17.88 1.16 -3.37
N CYS A 64 17.00 1.44 -4.34
CA CYS A 64 17.35 1.51 -5.77
C CYS A 64 17.92 2.87 -6.21
N LEU A 65 17.87 3.89 -5.34
CA LEU A 65 18.32 5.25 -5.65
C LEU A 65 19.66 5.63 -5.00
N PHE A 66 20.20 4.76 -4.15
CA PHE A 66 21.56 4.83 -3.60
C PHE A 66 22.52 3.83 -4.28
#